data_AF-A0A256IBU8-F1
#
_entry.id   AF-A0A256IBU8-F1
#
_cell.length_a   1.000
_cell.length_b   1.000
_cell.length_c   1.000
_cell.angle_alpha   90.00
_cell.angle_beta   90.00
_cell.angle_gamma   90.00
#
_symmetry.space_group_name_H-M   'P 1'
#
loop_
_entity.id
_entity.type
_entity.pdbx_description
1 polymer ?
#
loop_
_entity_poly.entity_id
_entity_poly.type
_entity_poly.pdbx_seq_one_letter_code
_entity_poly.pdbx_strand_id
1 'polypeptide(L)'
;MSRTRARACELAADEEPTGVYDVGTEEAYSFDETVAMMDDALGTDVDPVYVECPFDGYVHDTMADASTFRAATGWEPEIDFREGVERVRAPSREADAPRTNEAGKAGPFRTARDCSAVFSLISRGPDSYRCVLC
;
A
#
# COMPACT_ATOMS: atom_id res chain seq x y z
N MET A 1 2.12 0.06 11.94
CA MET A 1 2.60 1.45 11.76
C MET A 1 4.09 1.37 11.45
N SER A 2 4.53 1.80 10.27
CA SER A 2 5.92 1.59 9.80
C SER A 2 6.91 2.39 10.65
N ARG A 3 7.88 1.70 11.29
CA ARG A 3 8.88 2.33 12.16
C ARG A 3 9.70 3.42 11.44
N THR A 4 9.88 3.28 10.13
CA THR A 4 10.65 4.23 9.30
C THR A 4 10.07 5.66 9.34
N ARG A 5 8.75 5.81 9.25
CA ARG A 5 8.08 7.13 9.26
C ARG A 5 8.03 7.73 10.66
N ALA A 6 7.87 6.89 11.69
CA ALA A 6 7.92 7.34 13.08
C ALA A 6 9.30 7.92 13.41
N ARG A 7 10.39 7.26 12.98
CA ARG A 7 11.76 7.77 13.13
C ARG A 7 11.98 9.11 12.41
N ALA A 8 11.40 9.29 11.22
CA ALA A 8 11.44 10.58 10.54
C ALA A 8 10.76 11.68 11.38
N CYS A 9 9.62 11.39 12.02
CA CYS A 9 8.96 12.34 12.92
C CYS A 9 9.78 12.64 14.17
N GLU A 10 10.47 11.65 14.75
CA GLU A 10 11.39 11.85 15.88
C GLU A 10 12.54 12.79 15.49
N LEU A 11 13.21 12.54 14.36
CA LEU A 11 14.28 13.42 13.86
C LEU A 11 13.77 14.82 13.52
N ALA A 12 12.56 14.95 12.99
CA ALA A 12 11.96 16.26 12.76
C ALA A 12 11.68 17.02 14.07
N ALA A 13 11.44 16.31 15.17
CA ALA A 13 11.29 16.93 16.49
C ALA A 13 12.64 17.28 17.12
N ASP A 14 13.68 16.47 16.91
CA ASP A 14 15.01 16.67 17.49
C ASP A 14 15.84 17.73 16.76
N GLU A 15 15.83 17.73 15.42
CA GLU A 15 16.63 18.62 14.57
C GLU A 15 15.88 19.91 14.16
N GLU A 16 14.57 19.97 14.47
CA GLU A 16 13.67 21.09 14.19
C GLU A 16 13.79 21.71 12.77
N PRO A 17 13.88 20.92 11.68
CA PRO A 17 14.03 21.45 10.33
C PRO A 17 12.77 22.21 9.90
N THR A 18 12.95 23.39 9.30
CA THR A 18 11.83 24.23 8.86
C THR A 18 11.54 24.04 7.38
N GLY A 19 10.36 23.51 7.04
CA GLY A 19 9.93 23.34 5.66
C GLY A 19 8.91 22.22 5.47
N VAL A 20 8.61 21.93 4.21
CA VAL A 20 7.87 20.72 3.81
C VAL A 20 8.88 19.74 3.23
N TYR A 21 8.86 18.51 3.72
CA TYR A 21 9.82 17.47 3.36
C TYR A 21 9.08 16.21 2.96
N ASP A 22 9.48 15.63 1.82
CA ASP A 22 9.03 14.31 1.41
C ASP A 22 9.78 13.24 2.20
N VAL A 23 9.05 12.21 2.61
CA VAL A 23 9.59 11.08 3.37
C VAL A 23 9.06 9.80 2.74
N GLY A 24 9.97 9.00 2.19
CA GLY A 24 9.66 7.73 1.55
C GLY A 24 10.95 6.97 1.20
N THR A 25 10.80 5.80 0.57
CA THR A 25 11.93 4.92 0.22
C THR A 25 12.66 5.34 -1.05
N GLU A 26 12.10 6.28 -1.83
CA GLU A 26 12.59 6.68 -3.16
C GLU A 26 12.63 5.53 -4.18
N GLU A 27 11.94 4.43 -3.86
CA GLU A 27 11.71 3.30 -4.74
C GLU A 27 10.28 3.39 -5.27
N ALA A 28 10.12 3.14 -6.56
CA ALA A 28 8.83 3.05 -7.21
C ALA A 28 8.61 1.62 -7.71
N TYR A 29 7.40 1.10 -7.48
CA TYR A 29 6.97 -0.20 -7.96
C TYR A 29 5.67 -0.03 -8.74
N SER A 30 5.54 -0.79 -9.81
CA SER A 30 4.26 -0.98 -10.47
C SER A 30 3.30 -1.74 -9.56
N PHE A 31 2.01 -1.68 -9.91
CA PHE A 31 1.01 -2.43 -9.17
C PHE A 31 1.17 -3.93 -9.34
N ASP A 32 1.57 -4.39 -10.52
CA ASP A 32 1.82 -5.81 -10.78
C ASP A 32 2.97 -6.34 -9.91
N GLU A 33 4.04 -5.56 -9.75
CA GLU A 33 5.14 -5.89 -8.82
C GLU A 33 4.65 -5.92 -7.37
N THR A 34 3.78 -4.99 -7.00
CA THR A 34 3.20 -4.95 -5.65
C THR A 34 2.32 -6.17 -5.37
N VAL A 35 1.48 -6.58 -6.33
CA VAL A 35 0.65 -7.80 -6.22
C VAL A 35 1.53 -9.04 -6.12
N ALA A 36 2.57 -9.15 -6.94
CA ALA A 36 3.51 -10.26 -6.87
C ALA A 36 4.22 -10.35 -5.51
N MET A 37 4.62 -9.21 -4.93
CA MET A 37 5.20 -9.19 -3.58
C MET A 37 4.20 -9.59 -2.50
N MET A 38 2.92 -9.25 -2.66
CA MET A 38 1.87 -9.68 -1.74
C MET A 38 1.63 -11.20 -1.84
N ASP A 39 1.59 -11.75 -3.06
CA ASP A 39 1.45 -13.19 -3.29
C ASP A 39 2.60 -13.99 -2.68
N ASP A 40 3.84 -13.52 -2.89
CA ASP A 40 5.03 -14.08 -2.24
C ASP A 40 4.90 -14.07 -0.70
N ALA A 41 4.50 -12.94 -0.12
CA ALA A 41 4.41 -12.76 1.33
C ALA A 41 3.26 -13.56 1.99
N LEU A 42 2.15 -13.71 1.27
CA LEU A 42 0.96 -14.41 1.77
C LEU A 42 0.94 -15.90 1.42
N GLY A 43 1.75 -16.32 0.44
CA GLY A 43 1.70 -17.66 -0.15
C GLY A 43 0.42 -17.84 -0.97
N THR A 44 -0.02 -16.81 -1.67
CA THR A 44 -1.19 -16.80 -2.55
C THR A 44 -0.79 -16.77 -4.01
N ASP A 45 -1.78 -16.90 -4.90
CA ASP A 45 -1.62 -16.86 -6.35
C ASP A 45 -2.88 -16.18 -6.92
N VAL A 46 -2.90 -14.85 -6.84
CA VAL A 46 -4.06 -14.04 -7.20
C VAL A 46 -3.88 -13.49 -8.61
N ASP A 47 -4.83 -13.80 -9.50
CA ASP A 47 -4.86 -13.21 -10.85
C ASP A 47 -5.53 -11.83 -10.81
N PRO A 48 -4.79 -10.72 -11.06
CA PRO A 48 -5.31 -9.37 -10.97
C PRO A 48 -6.37 -9.07 -12.03
N VAL A 49 -7.51 -8.49 -11.62
CA VAL A 49 -8.56 -8.05 -12.56
C VAL A 49 -8.41 -6.56 -12.87
N TYR A 50 -8.21 -6.23 -14.14
CA TYR A 50 -7.98 -4.87 -14.61
C TYR A 50 -9.27 -4.18 -15.08
N VAL A 51 -9.71 -3.12 -14.41
CA VAL A 51 -10.90 -2.30 -14.73
C VAL A 51 -10.52 -0.86 -15.06
N GLU A 52 -11.35 -0.10 -15.78
CA GLU A 52 -11.05 1.29 -16.12
C GLU A 52 -10.93 2.18 -14.87
N CYS A 53 -9.96 3.10 -14.84
CA CYS A 53 -9.75 4.03 -13.73
C CYS A 53 -10.99 4.96 -13.58
N PRO A 54 -11.72 4.92 -12.44
CA PRO A 54 -12.95 5.68 -12.29
C PRO A 54 -12.71 7.15 -11.86
N PHE A 55 -11.46 7.58 -11.77
CA PHE A 55 -11.09 8.90 -11.25
C PHE A 55 -10.42 9.75 -12.33
N ASP A 56 -10.94 10.96 -12.52
CA ASP A 56 -10.26 12.00 -13.29
C ASP A 56 -9.10 12.60 -12.47
N GLY A 57 -7.93 12.78 -13.09
CA GLY A 57 -6.77 13.42 -12.46
C GLY A 57 -5.96 12.52 -11.52
N TYR A 58 -6.02 11.20 -11.69
CA TYR A 58 -5.21 10.26 -10.93
C TYR A 58 -3.70 10.48 -11.17
N VAL A 59 -2.90 10.44 -10.10
CA VAL A 59 -1.43 10.51 -10.19
C VAL A 59 -0.88 9.10 -10.33
N HIS A 60 -0.42 8.78 -11.54
CA HIS A 60 0.07 7.43 -11.88
C HIS A 60 1.41 7.09 -11.26
N ASP A 61 2.33 8.04 -11.29
CA ASP A 61 3.70 7.86 -10.84
C ASP A 61 3.93 8.80 -9.65
N THR A 62 4.01 8.23 -8.44
CA THR A 62 4.39 8.97 -7.23
C THR A 62 5.65 8.35 -6.65
N MET A 63 6.70 9.15 -6.51
CA MET A 63 7.95 8.76 -5.86
C MET A 63 8.37 9.90 -4.94
N ALA A 64 8.63 9.58 -3.67
CA ALA A 64 9.13 10.55 -2.72
C ALA A 64 10.56 10.96 -3.08
N ASP A 65 10.90 12.23 -2.91
CA ASP A 65 12.28 12.73 -2.95
C ASP A 65 12.72 13.12 -1.53
N ALA A 66 13.36 12.19 -0.84
CA ALA A 66 13.81 12.39 0.53
C ALA A 66 15.17 13.12 0.60
N SER A 67 15.74 13.56 -0.53
CA SER A 67 17.07 14.20 -0.57
C SER A 67 17.18 15.42 0.37
N THR A 68 16.13 16.25 0.42
CA THR A 68 16.13 17.46 1.26
C THR A 68 16.02 17.10 2.74
N PHE A 69 15.20 16.10 3.08
CA PHE A 69 15.06 15.64 4.47
C PHE A 69 16.34 14.98 4.97
N ARG A 70 16.98 14.19 4.11
CA ARG A 70 18.30 13.59 4.34
C ARG A 70 19.38 14.60 4.60
N ALA A 71 19.47 15.63 3.75
CA ALA A 71 20.46 16.67 3.93
C ALA A 71 20.28 17.41 5.27
N ALA A 72 19.03 17.56 5.73
CA ALA A 72 18.70 18.25 6.98
C ALA A 72 18.90 17.37 8.24
N THR A 73 18.64 16.06 8.16
CA THR A 73 18.52 15.20 9.37
C THR A 73 19.39 13.94 9.34
N GLY A 74 19.99 13.59 8.21
CA GLY A 74 20.67 12.31 7.99
C GLY A 74 19.74 11.10 7.97
N TRP A 75 18.42 11.29 7.91
CA TRP A 75 17.44 10.20 7.91
C TRP A 75 17.51 9.35 6.64
N GLU A 76 17.62 8.03 6.78
CA GLU A 76 17.45 7.08 5.67
C GLU A 76 16.38 6.05 6.06
N PRO A 77 15.61 5.53 5.09
CA PRO A 77 14.67 4.45 5.34
C PRO A 77 15.43 3.18 5.75
N GLU A 78 15.08 2.63 6.92
CA GLU A 78 15.70 1.38 7.42
C GLU A 78 15.04 0.10 6.88
N ILE A 79 13.84 0.24 6.35
CA ILE A 79 12.97 -0.87 5.94
C ILE A 79 12.64 -0.63 4.48
N ASP A 80 13.06 -1.54 3.62
CA ASP A 80 12.69 -1.54 2.22
C ASP A 80 11.21 -1.89 2.02
N PHE A 81 10.70 -1.65 0.81
CA PHE A 81 9.28 -1.85 0.53
C PHE A 81 8.85 -3.32 0.73
N ARG A 82 9.67 -4.28 0.30
CA ARG A 82 9.36 -5.72 0.40
C ARG A 82 9.27 -6.17 1.85
N GLU A 83 10.23 -5.78 2.68
CA GLU A 83 10.20 -6.04 4.11
C GLU A 83 8.98 -5.36 4.77
N GLY A 84 8.61 -4.17 4.30
CA GLY A 84 7.37 -3.50 4.67
C GLY A 84 6.12 -4.36 4.42
N VAL A 85 5.99 -4.92 3.21
CA VAL A 85 4.87 -5.80 2.81
C VAL A 85 4.79 -7.04 3.71
N GLU A 86 5.91 -7.72 3.94
CA GLU A 86 5.97 -8.92 4.81
C GLU A 86 5.47 -8.64 6.24
N ARG A 87 5.81 -7.48 6.80
CA ARG A 87 5.42 -7.10 8.16
C ARG A 87 3.93 -6.78 8.30
N VAL A 88 3.25 -6.41 7.22
CA VAL A 88 1.80 -6.11 7.23
C VAL A 88 0.95 -7.38 7.34
N ARG A 89 1.51 -8.58 7.18
CA ARG A 89 0.82 -9.87 7.34
C ARG A 89 0.13 -10.08 8.71
N ALA A 90 0.51 -9.31 9.73
CA ALA A 90 0.16 -9.55 11.13
C ALA A 90 -1.28 -9.21 11.60
N PRO A 91 -2.06 -8.23 11.08
CA PRO A 91 -3.38 -7.91 11.66
C PRO A 91 -4.60 -8.55 10.98
N SER A 92 -4.50 -9.11 9.76
CA SER A 92 -5.72 -9.53 9.02
C SER A 92 -6.41 -10.77 9.59
N ARG A 93 -5.73 -11.56 10.43
CA ARG A 93 -6.25 -12.84 10.94
C ARG A 93 -7.31 -12.73 12.04
N GLU A 94 -7.56 -11.54 12.61
CA GLU A 94 -8.66 -11.34 13.55
C GLU A 94 -9.99 -11.00 12.86
N ALA A 95 -9.96 -10.55 11.59
CA ALA A 95 -11.15 -10.19 10.82
C ALA A 95 -11.76 -11.36 10.02
N ASP A 96 -11.04 -12.50 9.92
CA ASP A 96 -11.45 -13.68 9.15
C ASP A 96 -12.28 -14.71 9.96
N ALA A 97 -12.62 -14.40 11.22
CA ALA A 97 -13.63 -15.18 11.92
C ALA A 97 -14.98 -14.98 11.21
N PRO A 98 -15.75 -16.06 10.92
CA PRO A 98 -17.03 -15.91 10.22
C PRO A 98 -17.96 -15.03 11.06
N ARG A 99 -18.24 -13.79 10.60
CA ARG A 99 -19.29 -12.96 11.19
C ARG A 99 -20.64 -13.47 10.70
N THR A 100 -21.30 -14.30 11.50
CA THR A 100 -22.71 -14.65 11.29
C THR A 100 -23.57 -13.43 11.62
N ASN A 101 -24.45 -13.02 10.70
CA ASN A 101 -25.53 -12.09 11.05
C ASN A 101 -26.62 -12.83 11.84
N GLU A 102 -27.49 -12.08 12.52
CA GLU A 102 -28.57 -12.60 13.40
C GLU A 102 -29.60 -13.52 12.69
N ALA A 103 -29.44 -13.75 11.39
CA ALA A 103 -30.31 -14.58 10.57
C ALA A 103 -29.67 -15.89 10.05
N GLY A 104 -28.42 -16.20 10.41
CA GLY A 104 -27.84 -17.54 10.19
C GLY A 104 -27.85 -18.04 8.74
N LYS A 105 -27.81 -17.16 7.73
CA LYS A 105 -27.76 -17.55 6.31
C LYS A 105 -26.57 -16.91 5.60
N ALA A 106 -25.71 -17.75 5.00
CA ALA A 106 -24.71 -17.34 4.04
C ALA A 106 -25.40 -16.99 2.71
N GLY A 107 -25.40 -15.72 2.32
CA GLY A 107 -25.93 -15.23 1.04
C GLY A 107 -24.92 -15.38 -0.11
N PRO A 108 -25.37 -15.45 -1.38
CA PRO A 108 -24.53 -15.95 -2.50
C PRO A 108 -23.76 -14.88 -3.28
N PHE A 109 -23.54 -13.68 -2.77
CA PHE A 109 -22.76 -12.65 -3.47
C PHE A 109 -21.95 -11.80 -2.49
N ARG A 110 -20.62 -11.94 -2.51
CA ARG A 110 -19.68 -11.00 -1.90
C ARG A 110 -19.56 -9.81 -2.85
N THR A 111 -20.42 -8.81 -2.69
CA THR A 111 -20.22 -7.54 -3.40
C THR A 111 -18.95 -6.86 -2.87
N ALA A 112 -18.26 -6.09 -3.71
CA ALA A 112 -17.05 -5.32 -3.41
C ALA A 112 -17.15 -4.33 -2.22
N ARG A 113 -18.28 -4.31 -1.50
CA ARG A 113 -18.49 -3.59 -0.24
C ARG A 113 -18.04 -4.35 1.00
N ASP A 114 -17.85 -5.66 0.94
CA ASP A 114 -17.48 -6.47 2.11
C ASP A 114 -16.00 -6.86 2.17
N CYS A 115 -15.22 -6.59 1.12
CA CYS A 115 -13.76 -6.57 1.21
C CYS A 115 -13.34 -5.23 1.81
N SER A 116 -13.04 -5.20 3.10
CA SER A 116 -12.41 -4.04 3.74
C SER A 116 -10.99 -3.72 3.21
N ALA A 117 -10.53 -4.45 2.20
CA ALA A 117 -9.28 -4.25 1.49
C ALA A 117 -9.48 -4.37 -0.03
N VAL A 118 -10.42 -3.62 -0.62
CA VAL A 118 -10.32 -3.32 -2.06
C VAL A 118 -9.22 -2.28 -2.20
N PHE A 119 -7.99 -2.74 -2.38
CA PHE A 119 -6.90 -1.88 -2.82
C PHE A 119 -7.13 -1.58 -4.30
N SER A 120 -7.74 -0.43 -4.60
CA SER A 120 -7.81 0.06 -5.98
C SER A 120 -6.44 0.60 -6.37
N LEU A 121 -5.75 -0.10 -7.27
CA LEU A 121 -4.34 0.10 -7.60
C LEU A 121 -4.20 0.12 -9.14
N ILE A 122 -3.80 1.22 -9.80
CA ILE A 122 -3.98 1.44 -11.26
C ILE A 122 -2.75 1.11 -12.12
N SER A 123 -2.69 -0.09 -12.72
CA SER A 123 -1.58 -0.53 -13.59
C SER A 123 -1.67 -0.02 -15.04
N ARG A 124 -0.52 0.03 -15.72
CA ARG A 124 -0.39 0.42 -17.14
C ARG A 124 -0.68 -0.78 -18.05
N GLY A 125 -1.77 -0.73 -18.80
CA GLY A 125 -1.99 -1.61 -19.96
C GLY A 125 -1.44 -0.99 -21.27
N PRO A 126 -1.33 -1.78 -22.35
CA PRO A 126 -0.77 -1.33 -23.64
C PRO A 126 -1.58 -0.23 -24.34
N ASP A 127 -2.87 -0.09 -24.04
CA ASP A 127 -3.76 0.91 -24.67
C ASP A 127 -4.53 1.80 -23.65
N SER A 128 -4.47 1.52 -22.34
CA SER A 128 -5.14 2.32 -21.29
C SER A 128 -4.68 1.99 -19.85
N TYR A 129 -4.96 2.90 -18.91
CA TYR A 129 -4.76 2.70 -17.47
C TYR A 129 -5.89 1.86 -16.87
N ARG A 130 -5.55 0.87 -16.04
CA ARG A 130 -6.55 -0.02 -15.45
C ARG A 130 -6.30 -0.28 -13.95
N CYS A 131 -7.30 -0.05 -13.11
CA CYS A 131 -7.38 -0.49 -11.72
C CYS A 131 -7.28 -2.02 -11.64
N VAL A 132 -6.31 -2.53 -10.91
CA VAL A 132 -6.24 -3.90 -10.41
C VAL A 132 -7.16 -4.02 -9.20
N LEU A 133 -8.10 -4.97 -9.29
CA LEU A 133 -8.86 -5.50 -8.17
C LEU A 133 -8.29 -6.87 -7.84
N CYS A 134 -7.84 -7.06 -6.60
CA CYS A 134 -7.50 -8.35 -5.99
C CYS A 134 -8.61 -8.79 -5.02
#